data_AF-A0A0D2EZ22-F1
#
_entry.id   AF-A0A0D2EZ22-F1
#
_cell.length_a   1.000
_cell.length_b   1.000
_cell.length_c   1.000
_cell.angle_alpha   90.00
_cell.angle_beta   90.00
_cell.angle_gamma   90.00
#
_symmetry.space_group_name_H-M   'P 1'
#
loop_
_entity.id
_entity.type
_entity.pdbx_description
1 polymer ?
#
loop_
_entity_poly.entity_id
_entity_poly.type
_entity_poly.pdbx_seq_one_letter_code
_entity_poly.pdbx_strand_id
1 'polypeptide(L)'
;MTDIGSRPATRTIESICTIAGTKIPSVPPIPPDSVPNLESIRKVYDIAFAPGLDKLLEADQSKWFAREGFPLLCADRTQLGNMLAYLTLVSNHADTPTENATLASQEARVTWALLELCIRPAHDGDEEADRLTRRCRVLGAILTGEPFSGPTASMADFVHQEETEPEPKASALEKQLARRSEEFWKLVEAAAASQMADGSGLSAAAVRQCRPYLDGMESRDIIYSIMLLASGANGSLTSERELAKRYLETQANGRATNQVFATLSGMALRAFEG
;
A
#
# COMPACT_ATOMS: atom_id res chain seq x y z
N MET A 1 -9.24 -38.00 -3.02
CA MET A 1 -8.13 -37.18 -2.50
C MET A 1 -8.11 -35.92 -3.32
N THR A 2 -8.80 -34.89 -2.84
CA THR A 2 -8.81 -33.56 -3.41
C THR A 2 -7.49 -32.88 -3.04
N ASP A 3 -6.77 -32.43 -4.06
CA ASP A 3 -5.53 -31.67 -3.93
C ASP A 3 -5.83 -30.40 -3.13
N ILE A 4 -5.24 -30.27 -1.94
CA ILE A 4 -5.37 -29.10 -1.09
C ILE A 4 -4.42 -28.05 -1.65
N GLY A 5 -4.97 -27.16 -2.46
CA GLY A 5 -4.48 -25.83 -2.85
C GLY A 5 -2.96 -25.63 -2.80
N SER A 6 -2.27 -25.96 -3.88
CA SER A 6 -0.98 -25.36 -4.16
C SER A 6 -1.17 -23.85 -4.33
N ARG A 7 -0.48 -23.07 -3.48
CA ARG A 7 -0.47 -21.60 -3.55
C ARG A 7 -0.07 -21.17 -4.97
N PRO A 8 -0.66 -20.10 -5.54
CA PRO A 8 -0.16 -19.56 -6.79
C PRO A 8 1.33 -19.22 -6.66
N ALA A 9 2.07 -19.40 -7.75
CA ALA A 9 3.43 -18.90 -7.89
C ALA A 9 3.53 -17.42 -7.47
N THR A 10 4.74 -16.94 -7.17
CA THR A 10 5.05 -15.51 -6.97
C THR A 10 4.23 -14.66 -7.94
N ARG A 11 3.43 -13.75 -7.38
CA ARG A 11 2.46 -12.95 -8.13
C ARG A 11 3.01 -11.55 -8.30
N THR A 12 2.76 -10.91 -9.44
CA THR A 12 3.19 -9.53 -9.65
C THR A 12 2.13 -8.57 -9.15
N ILE A 13 2.52 -7.36 -8.72
CA ILE A 13 1.58 -6.28 -8.43
C ILE A 13 0.62 -6.06 -9.61
N GLU A 14 1.12 -6.10 -10.85
CA GLU A 14 0.28 -5.93 -12.03
C GLU A 14 -0.84 -6.98 -12.11
N SER A 15 -0.54 -8.25 -11.79
CA SER A 15 -1.56 -9.30 -11.73
C SER A 15 -2.57 -9.06 -10.60
N ILE A 16 -2.14 -8.55 -9.45
CA ILE A 16 -3.02 -8.26 -8.30
C ILE A 16 -3.94 -7.09 -8.63
N CYS A 17 -3.45 -6.09 -9.36
CA CYS A 17 -4.25 -4.94 -9.78
C CYS A 17 -5.25 -5.27 -10.88
N THR A 18 -5.20 -6.46 -11.50
CA THR A 18 -6.01 -6.79 -12.67
C THR A 18 -7.03 -7.88 -12.35
N ILE A 19 -8.32 -7.58 -12.47
CA ILE A 19 -9.38 -8.59 -12.37
C ILE A 19 -9.37 -9.43 -13.66
N ALA A 20 -9.41 -10.76 -13.52
CA ALA A 20 -9.36 -11.69 -14.64
C ALA A 20 -10.46 -11.41 -15.68
N GLY A 21 -10.10 -11.44 -16.96
CA GLY A 21 -11.03 -11.20 -18.07
C GLY A 21 -11.30 -9.73 -18.38
N THR A 22 -10.72 -8.78 -17.64
CA THR A 22 -10.84 -7.35 -17.93
C THR A 22 -9.90 -6.90 -19.04
N LYS A 23 -10.39 -6.01 -19.91
CA LYS A 23 -9.53 -5.28 -20.86
C LYS A 23 -9.11 -3.98 -20.21
N ILE A 24 -7.85 -3.90 -19.80
CA ILE A 24 -7.27 -2.67 -19.27
C ILE A 24 -7.20 -1.65 -20.42
N PRO A 25 -7.72 -0.44 -20.26
CA PRO A 25 -7.61 0.58 -21.29
C PRO A 25 -6.14 0.86 -21.58
N SER A 26 -5.76 0.86 -22.86
CA SER A 26 -4.47 1.40 -23.24
C SER A 26 -4.44 2.87 -22.83
N VAL A 27 -3.41 3.25 -22.08
CA VAL A 27 -3.20 4.64 -21.66
C VAL A 27 -2.59 5.36 -22.85
N PRO A 28 -3.35 6.25 -23.54
CA PRO A 28 -2.80 6.96 -24.67
C PRO A 28 -1.68 7.88 -24.17
N PRO A 29 -0.52 7.92 -24.84
CA PRO A 29 0.56 8.82 -24.44
C PRO A 29 0.05 10.25 -24.51
N ILE A 30 0.26 11.02 -23.44
CA ILE A 30 -0.06 12.45 -23.43
C ILE A 30 0.86 13.11 -24.47
N PRO A 31 0.34 13.79 -25.51
CA PRO A 31 1.16 14.48 -26.49
C PRO A 31 2.11 15.48 -25.83
N PRO A 32 3.37 15.65 -26.29
CA PRO A 32 4.35 16.55 -25.67
C PRO A 32 3.81 17.97 -25.47
N ASP A 33 3.03 18.47 -26.43
CA ASP A 33 2.46 19.82 -26.42
C ASP A 33 1.11 19.93 -25.70
N SER A 34 0.54 18.79 -25.26
CA SER A 34 -0.71 18.79 -24.50
C SER A 34 -0.43 19.08 -23.04
N VAL A 35 -1.12 20.09 -22.50
CA VAL A 35 -1.13 20.40 -21.07
C VAL A 35 -2.43 19.84 -20.49
N PRO A 36 -2.38 18.75 -19.71
CA PRO A 36 -3.57 18.23 -19.04
C PRO A 36 -4.16 19.29 -18.11
N ASN A 37 -5.46 19.22 -17.82
CA ASN A 37 -6.07 20.07 -16.80
C ASN A 37 -5.61 19.61 -15.40
N LEU A 38 -4.43 20.09 -15.00
CA LEU A 38 -3.78 19.72 -13.74
C LEU A 38 -4.61 20.12 -12.52
N GLU A 39 -5.41 21.17 -12.59
CA GLU A 39 -6.24 21.61 -11.46
C GLU A 39 -7.33 20.59 -11.12
N SER A 40 -8.01 20.04 -12.13
CA SER A 40 -9.01 18.98 -11.93
C SER A 40 -8.37 17.70 -11.42
N ILE A 41 -7.20 17.32 -11.93
CA ILE A 41 -6.47 16.14 -11.47
C ILE A 41 -6.03 16.33 -10.01
N ARG A 42 -5.52 17.52 -9.66
CA ARG A 42 -5.10 17.88 -8.31
C ARG A 42 -6.24 17.76 -7.31
N LYS A 43 -7.42 18.27 -7.66
CA LYS A 43 -8.62 18.16 -6.81
C LYS A 43 -8.95 16.71 -6.48
N VAL A 44 -8.95 15.82 -7.47
CA VAL A 44 -9.22 14.39 -7.21
C VAL A 44 -8.09 13.75 -6.41
N TYR A 45 -6.83 14.05 -6.72
CA TYR A 45 -5.67 13.56 -5.98
C TYR A 45 -5.73 13.94 -4.49
N ASP A 46 -5.93 15.23 -4.21
CA ASP A 46 -5.94 15.81 -2.85
C ASP A 46 -7.12 15.28 -2.01
N ILE A 47 -8.25 14.95 -2.63
CA ILE A 47 -9.47 14.47 -1.94
C ILE A 47 -9.48 12.94 -1.80
N ALA A 48 -9.23 12.21 -2.88
CA ALA A 48 -9.48 10.77 -2.92
C ALA A 48 -8.25 9.92 -2.56
N PHE A 49 -7.04 10.42 -2.83
CA PHE A 49 -5.82 9.61 -2.76
C PHE A 49 -4.87 10.07 -1.66
N ALA A 50 -4.39 11.31 -1.68
CA ALA A 50 -3.33 11.76 -0.77
C ALA A 50 -3.62 11.49 0.72
N PRO A 51 -4.83 11.78 1.27
CA PRO A 51 -5.11 11.50 2.67
C PRO A 51 -5.08 10.01 3.01
N GLY A 52 -5.51 9.14 2.08
CA GLY A 52 -5.50 7.69 2.26
C GLY A 52 -4.07 7.12 2.18
N LEU A 53 -3.24 7.64 1.27
CA LEU A 53 -1.84 7.26 1.13
C LEU A 53 -1.02 7.67 2.36
N ASP A 54 -1.20 8.92 2.84
CA ASP A 54 -0.56 9.40 4.07
C ASP A 54 -0.95 8.54 5.28
N LYS A 55 -2.25 8.22 5.45
CA LYS A 55 -2.69 7.35 6.55
C LYS A 55 -2.20 5.92 6.42
N LEU A 56 -2.12 5.38 5.20
CA LEU A 56 -1.70 4.00 4.96
C LEU A 56 -0.25 3.78 5.37
N LEU A 57 0.66 4.70 5.01
CA LEU A 57 2.08 4.62 5.35
C LEU A 57 2.44 5.39 6.64
N GLU A 58 1.44 5.86 7.37
CA GLU A 58 1.56 6.66 8.60
C GLU A 58 2.43 7.92 8.44
N ALA A 59 2.30 8.60 7.31
CA ALA A 59 2.86 9.92 6.99
C ALA A 59 1.93 11.07 7.44
N ASP A 60 1.03 10.84 8.40
CA ASP A 60 0.00 11.81 8.77
C ASP A 60 0.55 13.12 9.36
N GLN A 61 1.70 13.08 10.01
CA GLN A 61 2.33 14.27 10.57
C GLN A 61 3.04 15.10 9.49
N SER A 62 3.73 14.43 8.57
CA SER A 62 4.47 15.07 7.48
C SER A 62 3.56 15.48 6.31
N LYS A 63 2.43 14.78 6.13
CA LYS A 63 1.53 14.87 4.98
C LYS A 63 2.29 14.77 3.66
N TRP A 64 3.22 13.81 3.62
CA TRP A 64 4.22 13.71 2.55
C TRP A 64 3.57 13.56 1.17
N PHE A 65 2.54 12.72 1.02
CA PHE A 65 1.86 12.57 -0.28
C PHE A 65 1.09 13.84 -0.67
N ALA A 66 0.42 14.49 0.29
CA ALA A 66 -0.25 15.76 0.02
C ALA A 66 0.70 16.89 -0.39
N ARG A 67 1.94 16.90 0.13
CA ARG A 67 2.96 17.92 -0.16
C ARG A 67 3.79 17.62 -1.41
N GLU A 68 4.34 16.42 -1.48
CA GLU A 68 5.35 16.02 -2.48
C GLU A 68 4.74 15.16 -3.61
N GLY A 69 3.66 14.43 -3.35
CA GLY A 69 3.16 13.42 -4.26
C GLY A 69 2.57 13.98 -5.54
N PHE A 70 1.79 15.07 -5.48
CA PHE A 70 1.22 15.66 -6.70
C PHE A 70 2.28 16.25 -7.66
N PRO A 71 3.30 17.01 -7.19
CA PRO A 71 4.44 17.40 -8.03
C PRO A 71 5.13 16.22 -8.70
N LEU A 72 5.34 15.11 -7.98
CA LEU A 72 5.96 13.90 -8.53
C LEU A 72 5.09 13.22 -9.58
N LEU A 73 3.78 13.12 -9.33
CA LEU A 73 2.81 12.64 -10.32
C LEU A 73 2.86 13.48 -11.61
N CYS A 74 2.99 14.80 -11.49
CA CYS A 74 3.08 15.69 -12.65
C CYS A 74 4.39 15.54 -13.42
N ALA A 75 5.48 15.17 -12.73
CA ALA A 75 6.79 14.94 -13.35
C ALA A 75 6.84 13.62 -14.13
N ASP A 76 6.04 12.62 -13.75
CA ASP A 76 5.93 11.34 -14.46
C ASP A 76 4.73 11.32 -15.42
N ARG A 77 5.02 11.51 -16.71
CA ARG A 77 3.98 11.51 -17.76
C ARG A 77 3.23 10.17 -17.89
N THR A 78 3.88 9.05 -17.55
CA THR A 78 3.24 7.73 -17.60
C THR A 78 2.19 7.65 -16.50
N GLN A 79 2.54 8.05 -15.28
CA GLN A 79 1.61 8.04 -14.15
C GLN A 79 0.50 9.07 -14.29
N LEU A 80 0.81 10.24 -14.83
CA LEU A 80 -0.19 11.23 -15.18
C LEU A 80 -1.19 10.68 -16.21
N GLY A 81 -0.71 9.92 -17.19
CA GLY A 81 -1.55 9.20 -18.16
C GLY A 81 -2.45 8.16 -17.49
N ASN A 82 -1.91 7.36 -16.56
CA ASN A 82 -2.68 6.37 -15.80
C ASN A 82 -3.81 7.02 -15.01
N MET A 83 -3.54 8.15 -14.36
CA MET A 83 -4.52 8.94 -13.62
C MET A 83 -5.61 9.50 -14.54
N LEU A 84 -5.24 10.04 -15.71
CA LEU A 84 -6.21 10.52 -16.70
C LEU A 84 -7.12 9.40 -17.23
N ALA A 85 -6.56 8.22 -17.49
CA ALA A 85 -7.33 7.05 -17.92
C ALA A 85 -8.34 6.63 -16.83
N TYR A 86 -7.93 6.63 -15.56
CA TYR A 86 -8.84 6.40 -14.44
C TYR A 86 -9.96 7.44 -14.37
N LEU A 87 -9.63 8.74 -14.41
CA LEU A 87 -10.62 9.82 -14.37
C LEU A 87 -11.62 9.75 -15.53
N THR A 88 -11.16 9.34 -16.71
CA THR A 88 -12.01 9.12 -17.88
C THR A 88 -12.97 7.96 -17.64
N LEU A 89 -12.51 6.84 -17.05
CA LEU A 89 -13.39 5.73 -16.68
C LEU A 89 -14.40 6.14 -15.62
N VAL A 90 -14.00 6.87 -14.57
CA VAL A 90 -14.91 7.37 -13.54
C VAL A 90 -16.01 8.23 -14.17
N SER A 91 -15.63 9.16 -15.06
CA SER A 91 -16.57 10.05 -15.74
C SER A 91 -17.56 9.28 -16.63
N ASN A 92 -17.10 8.24 -17.32
CA ASN A 92 -17.93 7.42 -18.20
C ASN A 92 -18.88 6.47 -17.45
N HIS A 93 -18.66 6.22 -16.15
CA HIS A 93 -19.46 5.30 -15.34
C HIS A 93 -20.22 5.98 -14.20
N ALA A 94 -20.30 7.31 -14.20
CA ALA A 94 -20.95 8.09 -13.15
C ALA A 94 -22.42 7.70 -12.91
N ASP A 95 -23.12 7.22 -13.94
CA ASP A 95 -24.56 6.89 -13.88
C ASP A 95 -24.85 5.38 -13.84
N THR A 96 -23.82 4.52 -13.83
CA THR A 96 -23.99 3.05 -13.83
C THR A 96 -23.65 2.44 -12.48
N PRO A 97 -24.63 1.85 -11.75
CA PRO A 97 -24.42 1.27 -10.42
C PRO A 97 -23.76 -0.12 -10.45
N THR A 98 -23.29 -0.60 -11.60
CA THR A 98 -22.71 -1.94 -11.75
C THR A 98 -21.23 -1.97 -11.33
N GLU A 99 -20.83 -3.02 -10.62
CA GLU A 99 -19.42 -3.35 -10.37
C GLU A 99 -18.65 -3.43 -11.71
N ASN A 100 -17.87 -2.39 -12.00
CA ASN A 100 -17.07 -2.35 -13.20
C ASN A 100 -15.66 -2.86 -12.89
N ALA A 101 -15.40 -4.11 -13.23
CA ALA A 101 -14.11 -4.75 -13.04
C ALA A 101 -12.96 -4.01 -13.74
N THR A 102 -13.22 -3.33 -14.87
CA THR A 102 -12.21 -2.48 -15.55
C THR A 102 -11.89 -1.24 -14.74
N LEU A 103 -12.90 -0.57 -14.18
CA LEU A 103 -12.71 0.59 -13.30
C LEU A 103 -11.96 0.19 -12.04
N ALA A 104 -12.38 -0.88 -11.37
CA ALA A 104 -11.72 -1.39 -10.17
C ALA A 104 -10.27 -1.81 -10.42
N SER A 105 -9.98 -2.40 -11.59
CA SER A 105 -8.61 -2.74 -11.98
C SER A 105 -7.76 -1.50 -12.23
N GLN A 106 -8.29 -0.51 -12.95
CA GLN A 106 -7.57 0.74 -13.20
C GLN A 106 -7.35 1.55 -11.93
N GLU A 107 -8.32 1.56 -11.02
CA GLU A 107 -8.18 2.20 -9.72
C GLU A 107 -7.08 1.56 -8.88
N ALA A 108 -7.00 0.22 -8.86
CA ALA A 108 -5.92 -0.50 -8.18
C ALA A 108 -4.55 -0.15 -8.77
N ARG A 109 -4.44 -0.10 -10.10
CA ARG A 109 -3.21 0.31 -10.79
C ARG A 109 -2.79 1.73 -10.41
N VAL A 110 -3.72 2.70 -10.46
CA VAL A 110 -3.44 4.09 -10.09
C VAL A 110 -3.10 4.21 -8.61
N THR A 111 -3.86 3.58 -7.72
CA THR A 111 -3.61 3.63 -6.26
C THR A 111 -2.23 3.10 -5.92
N TRP A 112 -1.85 1.94 -6.47
CA TRP A 112 -0.52 1.38 -6.25
C TRP A 112 0.58 2.26 -6.84
N ALA A 113 0.41 2.75 -8.05
CA ALA A 113 1.40 3.63 -8.67
C ALA A 113 1.58 4.96 -7.93
N LEU A 114 0.52 5.51 -7.34
CA LEU A 114 0.61 6.68 -6.47
C LEU A 114 1.33 6.37 -5.16
N LEU A 115 1.17 5.16 -4.62
CA LEU A 115 1.92 4.70 -3.45
C LEU A 115 3.43 4.62 -3.76
N GLU A 116 3.78 4.14 -4.95
CA GLU A 116 5.17 4.04 -5.42
C GLU A 116 5.86 5.39 -5.69
N LEU A 117 5.15 6.52 -5.67
CA LEU A 117 5.77 7.84 -5.80
C LEU A 117 6.81 8.13 -4.70
N CYS A 118 6.69 7.48 -3.54
CA CYS A 118 7.70 7.58 -2.48
C CYS A 118 9.01 6.84 -2.84
N ILE A 119 8.98 5.87 -3.76
CA ILE A 119 10.14 5.08 -4.17
C ILE A 119 10.99 5.89 -5.16
N ARG A 120 11.95 6.64 -4.65
CA ARG A 120 12.86 7.45 -5.48
C ARG A 120 14.11 6.66 -5.90
N PRO A 121 14.57 6.79 -7.15
CA PRO A 121 15.89 6.31 -7.55
C PRO A 121 16.98 7.26 -7.02
N ALA A 122 17.35 7.07 -5.74
CA ALA A 122 18.56 7.54 -5.06
C ALA A 122 18.79 9.05 -4.81
N HIS A 123 19.13 9.34 -3.54
CA HIS A 123 20.08 10.34 -3.03
C HIS A 123 19.66 11.80 -2.77
N ASP A 124 18.42 12.05 -2.38
CA ASP A 124 18.18 13.12 -1.41
C ASP A 124 17.94 12.44 -0.07
N GLY A 125 18.81 12.69 0.92
CA GLY A 125 18.77 12.10 2.27
C GLY A 125 17.55 12.49 3.11
N ASP A 126 16.36 12.46 2.51
CA ASP A 126 15.08 12.63 3.17
C ASP A 126 14.72 11.32 3.89
N GLU A 127 15.04 11.27 5.18
CA GLU A 127 14.75 10.13 6.07
C GLU A 127 13.26 9.72 6.02
N GLU A 128 12.36 10.69 5.81
CA GLU A 128 10.93 10.45 5.66
C GLU A 128 10.64 9.66 4.38
N ALA A 129 11.14 10.10 3.23
CA ALA A 129 10.96 9.43 1.95
C ALA A 129 11.56 8.01 1.96
N ASP A 130 12.72 7.84 2.60
CA ASP A 130 13.34 6.53 2.80
C ASP A 130 12.49 5.60 3.68
N ARG A 131 11.90 6.14 4.75
CA ARG A 131 10.96 5.40 5.61
C ARG A 131 9.72 4.98 4.85
N LEU A 132 9.09 5.89 4.10
CA LEU A 132 7.91 5.58 3.27
C LEU A 132 8.23 4.57 2.19
N THR A 133 9.39 4.69 1.54
CA THR A 133 9.89 3.71 0.57
C THR A 133 9.99 2.31 1.17
N ARG A 134 10.58 2.17 2.37
CA ARG A 134 10.67 0.88 3.06
C ARG A 134 9.28 0.31 3.33
N ARG A 135 8.38 1.10 3.93
CA ARG A 135 7.00 0.69 4.23
C ARG A 135 6.23 0.26 2.97
N CYS A 136 6.34 1.00 1.88
CA CYS A 136 5.74 0.65 0.58
C CYS A 136 6.29 -0.67 0.03
N ARG A 137 7.61 -0.87 0.05
CA ARG A 137 8.26 -2.11 -0.43
C ARG A 137 7.87 -3.33 0.40
N VAL A 138 7.73 -3.16 1.71
CA VAL A 138 7.26 -4.22 2.62
C VAL A 138 5.85 -4.66 2.28
N LEU A 139 4.93 -3.71 2.06
CA LEU A 139 3.57 -4.02 1.61
C LEU A 139 3.58 -4.75 0.27
N GLY A 140 4.44 -4.31 -0.66
CA GLY A 140 4.65 -4.95 -1.94
C GLY A 140 5.07 -6.41 -1.77
N ALA A 141 6.11 -6.67 -0.99
CA ALA A 141 6.63 -8.00 -0.73
C ALA A 141 5.59 -8.94 -0.09
N ILE A 142 4.82 -8.44 0.88
CA ILE A 142 3.72 -9.21 1.51
C ILE A 142 2.66 -9.56 0.45
N LEU A 143 2.25 -8.59 -0.37
CA LEU A 143 1.25 -8.78 -1.42
C LEU A 143 1.73 -9.68 -2.56
N THR A 144 3.01 -9.67 -2.93
CA THR A 144 3.54 -10.47 -4.05
C THR A 144 4.02 -11.85 -3.63
N GLY A 145 4.32 -12.04 -2.35
CA GLY A 145 5.03 -13.23 -1.90
C GLY A 145 6.52 -13.20 -2.21
N GLU A 146 7.07 -12.10 -2.73
CA GLU A 146 8.49 -11.97 -3.03
C GLU A 146 9.32 -11.80 -1.75
N PRO A 147 10.56 -12.33 -1.70
CA PRO A 147 11.44 -12.13 -0.55
C PRO A 147 11.71 -10.64 -0.30
N PHE A 148 11.41 -10.18 0.91
CA PHE A 148 11.78 -8.84 1.33
C PHE A 148 13.23 -8.83 1.83
N SER A 149 14.14 -8.30 1.02
CA SER A 149 15.47 -7.90 1.50
C SER A 149 15.38 -6.44 1.88
N GLY A 150 15.24 -6.15 3.17
CA GLY A 150 15.36 -4.78 3.66
C GLY A 150 16.71 -4.20 3.20
N PRO A 151 16.83 -2.88 2.99
CA PRO A 151 18.15 -2.27 2.86
C PRO A 151 18.91 -2.66 4.12
N THR A 152 20.06 -3.32 3.96
CA THR A 152 21.06 -3.42 5.02
C THR A 152 21.20 -2.03 5.61
N ALA A 153 21.02 -1.90 6.94
CA ALA A 153 21.09 -0.65 7.71
C ALA A 153 21.78 0.48 6.94
N SER A 154 21.03 1.54 6.63
CA SER A 154 21.60 2.69 5.92
C SER A 154 22.83 3.15 6.70
N MET A 155 23.94 3.44 6.01
CA MET A 155 25.14 3.99 6.66
C MET A 155 24.85 5.24 7.51
N ALA A 156 23.71 5.91 7.30
CA ALA A 156 23.19 6.97 8.15
C ALA A 156 22.99 6.56 9.62
N ASP A 157 22.64 5.30 9.89
CA ASP A 157 22.46 4.77 11.26
C ASP A 157 23.78 4.76 12.06
N PHE A 158 24.93 4.86 11.38
CA PHE A 158 26.26 4.89 12.00
C PHE A 158 26.89 6.28 12.07
N VAL A 159 26.30 7.31 11.44
CA VAL A 159 26.93 8.64 11.27
C VAL A 159 26.27 9.74 12.12
N HIS A 160 25.04 9.56 12.61
CA HIS A 160 24.37 10.58 13.43
C HIS A 160 24.50 10.31 14.94
N GLN A 161 25.74 10.37 15.44
CA GLN A 161 25.98 10.86 16.80
C GLN A 161 26.32 12.35 16.69
N GLU A 162 25.58 13.16 17.44
CA GLU A 162 25.77 14.61 17.64
C GLU A 162 25.31 15.52 16.50
N GLU A 163 24.05 15.96 16.59
CA GLU A 163 23.70 17.38 16.75
C GLU A 163 22.23 17.48 17.18
N THR A 164 22.00 17.83 18.45
CA THR A 164 20.65 17.97 19.01
C THR A 164 20.05 19.29 18.54
N GLU A 165 19.36 19.28 17.40
CA GLU A 165 18.40 20.33 17.09
C GLU A 165 17.34 20.40 18.21
N PRO A 166 16.80 21.59 18.53
CA PRO A 166 15.77 21.71 19.54
C PRO A 166 14.53 20.96 19.05
N GLU A 167 14.30 19.76 19.60
CA GLU A 167 13.12 18.94 19.31
C GLU A 167 11.88 19.83 19.37
N PRO A 168 11.01 19.82 18.34
CA PRO A 168 9.71 20.44 18.45
C PRO A 168 9.01 19.90 19.70
N LYS A 169 8.20 20.74 20.36
CA LYS A 169 7.45 20.37 21.57
C LYS A 169 6.33 19.37 21.26
N ALA A 170 6.69 18.18 20.79
CA ALA A 170 5.79 17.06 20.69
C ALA A 170 5.39 16.64 22.10
N SER A 171 4.08 16.53 22.32
CA SER A 171 3.50 16.00 23.54
C SER A 171 3.99 14.58 23.81
N ALA A 172 3.96 14.17 25.08
CA ALA A 172 4.29 12.79 25.46
C ALA A 172 3.44 11.75 24.72
N LEU A 173 2.18 12.11 24.40
CA LEU A 173 1.27 11.28 23.62
C LEU A 173 1.75 11.11 22.17
N GLU A 174 2.17 12.20 21.50
CA GLU A 174 2.69 12.13 20.13
C GLU A 174 3.97 11.31 20.05
N LYS A 175 4.88 11.47 21.01
CA LYS A 175 6.09 10.65 21.11
C LYS A 175 5.77 9.17 21.32
N GLN A 176 4.77 8.87 22.17
CA GLN A 176 4.31 7.50 22.38
C GLN A 176 3.69 6.91 21.11
N LEU A 177 2.87 7.67 20.39
CA LEU A 177 2.23 7.21 19.14
C LEU A 177 3.27 6.96 18.04
N ALA A 178 4.24 7.87 17.88
CA ALA A 178 5.34 7.70 16.94
C ALA A 178 6.16 6.45 17.25
N ARG A 179 6.52 6.22 18.53
CA ARG A 179 7.22 5.00 18.92
C ARG A 179 6.42 3.74 18.59
N ARG A 180 5.11 3.74 18.83
CA ARG A 180 4.25 2.58 18.53
C ARG A 180 4.09 2.34 17.02
N SER A 181 4.11 3.42 16.23
CA SER A 181 4.19 3.35 14.77
C SER A 181 5.45 2.62 14.32
N GLU A 182 6.62 3.04 14.83
CA GLU A 182 7.89 2.41 14.46
C GLU A 182 7.96 0.94 14.90
N GLU A 183 7.49 0.61 16.10
CA GLU A 183 7.43 -0.80 16.55
C GLU A 183 6.49 -1.64 15.68
N PHE A 184 5.33 -1.11 15.28
CA PHE A 184 4.43 -1.80 14.36
C PHE A 184 5.15 -2.09 13.04
N TRP A 185 5.69 -1.06 12.37
CA TRP A 185 6.34 -1.22 11.06
C TRP A 185 7.58 -2.10 11.10
N LYS A 186 8.37 -2.03 12.18
CA LYS A 186 9.50 -2.94 12.40
C LYS A 186 9.06 -4.41 12.46
N LEU A 187 7.92 -4.70 13.07
CA LEU A 187 7.36 -6.06 13.11
C LEU A 187 6.78 -6.49 11.76
N VAL A 188 6.16 -5.58 11.01
CA VAL A 188 5.71 -5.84 9.63
C VAL A 188 6.91 -6.16 8.73
N GLU A 189 7.99 -5.38 8.82
CA GLU A 189 9.26 -5.62 8.13
C GLU A 189 9.86 -6.98 8.48
N ALA A 190 9.96 -7.30 9.77
CA ALA A 190 10.47 -8.58 10.24
C ALA A 190 9.62 -9.76 9.75
N ALA A 191 8.30 -9.60 9.71
CA ALA A 191 7.40 -10.61 9.17
C ALA A 191 7.61 -10.79 7.65
N ALA A 192 7.71 -9.70 6.88
CA ALA A 192 7.99 -9.77 5.45
C ALA A 192 9.36 -10.40 5.15
N ALA A 193 10.39 -10.09 5.93
CA ALA A 193 11.72 -10.70 5.83
C ALA A 193 11.73 -12.20 6.16
N SER A 194 10.74 -12.69 6.92
CA SER A 194 10.57 -14.13 7.19
C SER A 194 9.99 -14.92 6.01
N GLN A 195 9.52 -14.23 4.96
CA GLN A 195 8.93 -14.85 3.79
C GLN A 195 9.97 -15.61 2.98
N MET A 196 9.79 -16.92 2.87
CA MET A 196 10.65 -17.78 2.07
C MET A 196 10.10 -17.96 0.65
N ALA A 197 10.99 -18.18 -0.31
CA ALA A 197 10.64 -18.41 -1.72
C ALA A 197 9.92 -19.74 -1.98
N ASP A 198 9.82 -20.61 -0.96
CA ASP A 198 9.14 -21.91 -1.02
C ASP A 198 7.61 -21.81 -0.89
N GLY A 199 7.08 -20.59 -0.75
CA GLY A 199 5.64 -20.34 -0.68
C GLY A 199 5.03 -20.58 0.71
N SER A 200 5.84 -20.89 1.74
CA SER A 200 5.39 -21.06 3.13
C SER A 200 4.70 -19.83 3.72
N GLY A 201 4.94 -18.64 3.14
CA GLY A 201 4.30 -17.39 3.53
C GLY A 201 4.93 -16.78 4.78
N LEU A 202 4.22 -15.83 5.39
CA LEU A 202 4.73 -15.15 6.58
C LEU A 202 4.69 -16.09 7.79
N SER A 203 5.66 -15.95 8.68
CA SER A 203 5.61 -16.64 9.98
C SER A 203 4.38 -16.20 10.80
N ALA A 204 3.48 -17.13 11.11
CA ALA A 204 2.32 -16.88 11.97
C ALA A 204 2.71 -16.29 13.34
N ALA A 205 3.87 -16.67 13.87
CA ALA A 205 4.40 -16.12 15.11
C ALA A 205 4.84 -14.65 14.96
N ALA A 206 5.40 -14.27 13.81
CA ALA A 206 5.75 -12.89 13.51
C ALA A 206 4.49 -12.02 13.30
N VAL A 207 3.49 -12.54 12.58
CA VAL A 207 2.21 -11.82 12.37
C VAL A 207 1.55 -11.49 13.71
N ARG A 208 1.42 -12.46 14.62
CA ARG A 208 0.78 -12.23 15.94
C ARG A 208 1.45 -11.15 16.80
N GLN A 209 2.75 -10.92 16.62
CA GLN A 209 3.47 -9.87 17.36
C GLN A 209 2.99 -8.46 16.98
N CYS A 210 2.39 -8.27 15.80
CA CYS A 210 1.86 -6.98 15.37
C CYS A 210 0.55 -6.59 16.08
N ARG A 211 -0.22 -7.57 16.56
CA ARG A 211 -1.58 -7.36 17.11
C ARG A 211 -1.67 -6.35 18.26
N PRO A 212 -0.72 -6.30 19.23
CA PRO A 212 -0.75 -5.30 20.30
C PRO A 212 -0.55 -3.86 19.81
N TYR A 213 -0.11 -3.66 18.56
CA TYR A 213 0.21 -2.36 17.97
C TYR A 213 -0.81 -1.89 16.93
N LEU A 214 -1.98 -2.52 16.83
CA LEU A 214 -3.03 -2.07 15.89
C LEU A 214 -3.63 -0.73 16.29
N ASP A 215 -3.68 -0.42 17.59
CA ASP A 215 -4.12 0.87 18.13
C ASP A 215 -5.52 1.34 17.69
N GLY A 216 -6.35 0.41 17.20
CA GLY A 216 -7.66 0.74 16.59
C GLY A 216 -7.54 1.56 15.31
N MET A 217 -6.36 1.56 14.68
CA MET A 217 -6.11 2.24 13.42
C MET A 217 -6.50 1.33 12.26
N GLU A 218 -7.47 1.77 11.46
CA GLU A 218 -7.98 1.02 10.31
C GLU A 218 -6.87 0.64 9.31
N SER A 219 -5.87 1.50 9.08
CA SER A 219 -4.72 1.18 8.22
C SER A 219 -3.95 -0.03 8.74
N ARG A 220 -3.68 -0.07 10.05
CA ARG A 220 -2.97 -1.19 10.69
C ARG A 220 -3.83 -2.46 10.70
N ASP A 221 -5.14 -2.34 10.92
CA ASP A 221 -6.07 -3.48 10.84
C ASP A 221 -6.12 -4.09 9.43
N ILE A 222 -6.11 -3.25 8.38
CA ILE A 222 -5.99 -3.69 6.99
C ILE A 222 -4.65 -4.40 6.78
N ILE A 223 -3.52 -3.78 7.11
CA ILE A 223 -2.18 -4.37 6.94
C ILE A 223 -2.08 -5.71 7.68
N TYR A 224 -2.54 -5.76 8.92
CA TYR A 224 -2.56 -6.99 9.72
C TYR A 224 -3.43 -8.08 9.11
N SER A 225 -4.59 -7.72 8.56
CA SER A 225 -5.47 -8.65 7.86
C SER A 225 -4.80 -9.22 6.60
N ILE A 226 -4.08 -8.38 5.84
CA ILE A 226 -3.29 -8.81 4.69
C ILE A 226 -2.20 -9.80 5.14
N MET A 227 -1.49 -9.49 6.22
CA MET A 227 -0.45 -10.37 6.79
C MET A 227 -1.02 -11.71 7.26
N LEU A 228 -2.22 -11.72 7.86
CA LEU A 228 -2.91 -12.95 8.23
C LEU A 228 -3.21 -13.82 7.00
N LEU A 229 -3.68 -13.23 5.89
CA LEU A 229 -3.88 -13.96 4.64
C LEU A 229 -2.54 -14.45 4.05
N ALA A 230 -1.46 -13.70 4.24
CA ALA A 230 -0.12 -14.05 3.78
C ALA A 230 0.57 -15.15 4.62
N SER A 231 0.12 -15.45 5.84
CA SER A 231 0.79 -16.36 6.78
C SER A 231 0.70 -17.87 6.48
N GLY A 232 0.17 -18.25 5.31
CA GLY A 232 -0.05 -19.65 4.91
C GLY A 232 -1.06 -20.45 5.77
N ALA A 233 -1.44 -21.64 5.29
CA ALA A 233 -2.39 -22.55 5.96
C ALA A 233 -1.73 -23.48 7.01
N ASN A 234 -0.39 -23.52 7.08
CA ASN A 234 0.36 -24.53 7.83
C ASN A 234 0.42 -24.31 9.35
N GLY A 235 -0.33 -23.35 9.91
CA GLY A 235 -0.31 -23.10 11.36
C GLY A 235 -1.53 -22.36 11.90
N SER A 236 -2.47 -23.09 12.51
CA SER A 236 -3.42 -22.69 13.59
C SER A 236 -4.26 -21.40 13.47
N LEU A 237 -4.20 -20.65 12.36
CA LEU A 237 -4.83 -19.33 12.20
C LEU A 237 -6.07 -19.33 11.31
N THR A 238 -6.65 -20.50 11.01
CA THR A 238 -7.75 -20.62 10.04
C THR A 238 -8.95 -19.71 10.36
N SER A 239 -9.32 -19.59 11.65
CA SER A 239 -10.41 -18.69 12.07
C SER A 239 -10.03 -17.21 11.97
N GLU A 240 -8.82 -16.82 12.37
CA GLU A 240 -8.35 -15.43 12.25
C GLU A 240 -8.21 -15.01 10.79
N ARG A 241 -7.78 -15.94 9.91
CA ARG A 241 -7.72 -15.73 8.45
C ARG A 241 -9.09 -15.52 7.84
N GLU A 242 -10.07 -16.33 8.23
CA GLU A 242 -11.44 -16.19 7.75
C GLU A 242 -12.07 -14.86 8.21
N LEU A 243 -11.79 -14.44 9.45
CA LEU A 243 -12.20 -13.13 9.94
C LEU A 243 -11.50 -11.99 9.19
N ALA A 244 -10.19 -12.10 8.94
CA ALA A 244 -9.43 -11.13 8.15
C ALA A 244 -9.95 -11.02 6.72
N LYS A 245 -10.28 -12.15 6.08
CA LYS A 245 -10.90 -12.17 4.75
C LYS A 245 -12.22 -11.40 4.74
N ARG A 246 -13.14 -11.74 5.66
CA ARG A 246 -14.44 -11.04 5.77
C ARG A 246 -14.28 -9.57 6.09
N TYR A 247 -13.32 -9.21 6.94
CA TYR A 247 -13.01 -7.82 7.21
C TYR A 247 -12.60 -7.11 5.91
N LEU A 248 -11.64 -7.63 5.15
CA LEU A 248 -11.21 -7.04 3.88
C LEU A 248 -12.33 -7.00 2.83
N GLU A 249 -13.21 -8.01 2.77
CA GLU A 249 -14.42 -7.99 1.93
C GLU A 249 -15.34 -6.82 2.29
N THR A 250 -15.57 -6.58 3.59
CA THR A 250 -16.39 -5.45 4.01
C THR A 250 -15.74 -4.11 3.70
N GLN A 251 -14.41 -4.01 3.86
CA GLN A 251 -13.63 -2.81 3.54
C GLN A 251 -13.71 -2.48 2.05
N ALA A 252 -13.49 -3.48 1.18
CA ALA A 252 -13.58 -3.33 -0.27
C ALA A 252 -14.99 -2.95 -0.74
N ASN A 253 -16.03 -3.41 -0.03
CA ASN A 253 -17.44 -3.15 -0.34
C ASN A 253 -18.01 -1.90 0.37
N GLY A 254 -17.17 -0.88 0.59
CA GLY A 254 -17.61 0.45 1.03
C GLY A 254 -17.67 0.70 2.54
N ARG A 255 -17.11 -0.20 3.37
CA ARG A 255 -16.92 0.11 4.81
C ARG A 255 -15.64 0.88 5.11
N ALA A 256 -14.68 0.90 4.20
CA ALA A 256 -13.44 1.63 4.40
C ALA A 256 -13.68 3.13 4.52
N THR A 257 -12.93 3.80 5.40
CA THR A 257 -13.07 5.26 5.58
C THR A 257 -12.59 6.08 4.39
N ASN A 258 -11.86 5.48 3.45
CA ASN A 258 -11.35 6.14 2.25
C ASN A 258 -11.12 5.16 1.10
N GLN A 259 -10.97 5.71 -0.11
CA GLN A 259 -10.83 4.92 -1.34
C GLN A 259 -9.58 4.02 -1.31
N VAL A 260 -8.42 4.55 -0.92
CA VAL A 260 -7.14 3.80 -0.89
C VAL A 260 -7.27 2.52 -0.08
N PHE A 261 -7.96 2.57 1.07
CA PHE A 261 -8.19 1.41 1.93
C PHE A 261 -9.14 0.39 1.30
N ALA A 262 -10.21 0.84 0.64
CA ALA A 262 -11.11 -0.04 -0.10
C ALA A 262 -10.36 -0.75 -1.25
N THR A 263 -9.61 0.03 -2.04
CA THR A 263 -8.84 -0.47 -3.17
C THR A 263 -7.77 -1.48 -2.73
N LEU A 264 -7.00 -1.17 -1.68
CA LEU A 264 -5.97 -2.05 -1.14
C LEU A 264 -6.58 -3.34 -0.57
N SER A 265 -7.73 -3.26 0.09
CA SER A 265 -8.45 -4.44 0.58
C SER A 265 -8.89 -5.34 -0.57
N GLY A 266 -9.41 -4.75 -1.66
CA GLY A 266 -9.74 -5.49 -2.88
C GLY A 266 -8.50 -6.12 -3.54
N MET A 267 -7.36 -5.41 -3.55
CA MET A 267 -6.08 -5.96 -4.02
C MET A 267 -5.66 -7.17 -3.18
N ALA A 268 -5.75 -7.07 -1.87
CA ALA A 268 -5.40 -8.17 -0.97
C ALA A 268 -6.27 -9.41 -1.19
N LEU A 269 -7.58 -9.24 -1.36
CA LEU A 269 -8.48 -10.36 -1.68
C LEU A 269 -8.05 -11.04 -2.98
N ARG A 270 -7.81 -10.28 -4.05
CA ARG A 270 -7.32 -10.84 -5.32
C ARG A 270 -5.96 -11.54 -5.19
N ALA A 271 -5.10 -11.06 -4.31
CA ALA A 271 -3.80 -11.65 -4.08
C ALA A 271 -3.91 -13.02 -3.37
N PHE A 272 -4.87 -13.20 -2.47
CA PHE A 272 -4.95 -14.37 -1.58
C PHE A 272 -6.21 -15.23 -1.76
N GLU A 273 -7.07 -14.92 -2.72
CA GLU A 273 -8.14 -15.81 -3.17
C GLU A 273 -7.55 -17.01 -3.93
N GLY A 274 -7.56 -18.16 -3.24
CA GLY A 274 -7.28 -19.50 -3.73
C GLY A 274 -8.02 -20.51 -2.86
#